data_AF-A0A8R7R9T6-F1
#
_entry.id   AF-A0A8R7R9T6-F1
#
_cell.length_a   1.000
_cell.length_b   1.000
_cell.length_c   1.000
_cell.angle_alpha   90.00
_cell.angle_beta   90.00
_cell.angle_gamma   90.00
#
_symmetry.space_group_name_H-M   'P 1'
#
loop_
_entity.id
_entity.type
_entity.pdbx_description
1 polymer ?
#
loop_
_entity_poly.entity_id
_entity_poly.type
_entity_poly.pdbx_seq_one_letter_code
_entity_poly.pdbx_strand_id
1 'polypeptide(L)'
;MWFVHKQVILTKDNLIKRNWTGPTRCSFCDRDETIKHLFFDCPLAKVLWQTVHIAFSINPPNSVYALFGTWLNGIEPNLARHIRVGVCALLWTIWTCRNDLVFNRISCIYFLQVIFRTTALIRSWSLLTQTEAREHLVTGSFRWEMVARDIFNRFGWRACNRVGI
;
A
#
# COMPACT_ATOMS: atom_id res chain seq x y z
N MET A 1 3.85 9.37 -6.82
CA MET A 1 5.09 9.16 -6.03
C MET A 1 5.81 10.44 -5.63
N TRP A 2 5.99 11.41 -6.54
CA TRP A 2 6.64 12.68 -6.22
C TRP A 2 6.14 13.37 -4.95
N PHE A 3 4.82 13.46 -4.77
CA PHE A 3 4.23 14.06 -3.56
C PHE A 3 4.58 13.32 -2.27
N VAL A 4 4.72 11.99 -2.30
CA VAL A 4 5.16 11.19 -1.15
C VAL A 4 6.63 11.49 -0.86
N HIS A 5 7.48 11.47 -1.89
CA HIS A 5 8.90 11.78 -1.75
C HIS A 5 9.13 13.18 -1.19
N LYS A 6 8.37 14.18 -1.66
CA LYS A 6 8.41 15.57 -1.17
C LYS A 6 7.66 15.81 0.14
N GLN A 7 7.08 14.78 0.75
CA GLN A 7 6.32 14.88 2.01
C GLN A 7 5.11 15.83 1.96
N VAL A 8 4.52 16.04 0.77
CA VAL A 8 3.42 16.99 0.53
C VAL A 8 2.15 16.33 0.01
N ILE A 9 2.09 14.99 0.02
CA ILE A 9 0.84 14.26 -0.29
C ILE A 9 -0.25 14.67 0.71
N LEU A 10 -1.50 14.67 0.27
CA LEU A 10 -2.65 15.19 1.01
C LEU A 10 -3.09 14.26 2.15
N THR A 11 -2.19 13.93 3.07
CA THR A 11 -2.45 13.38 4.40
C THR A 11 -3.12 14.40 5.31
N LYS A 12 -3.87 13.95 6.32
CA LYS A 12 -4.66 14.86 7.16
C LYS A 12 -3.78 15.88 7.88
N ASP A 13 -2.60 15.50 8.34
CA ASP A 13 -1.57 16.42 8.85
C ASP A 13 -1.21 17.54 7.85
N ASN A 14 -1.09 17.21 6.56
CA ASN A 14 -0.79 18.16 5.49
C ASN A 14 -2.02 18.97 5.05
N LEU A 15 -3.23 18.42 5.16
CA LEU A 15 -4.47 19.13 4.91
C LEU A 15 -4.72 20.21 5.97
N ILE A 16 -4.42 19.92 7.24
CA ILE A 16 -4.54 20.90 8.34
C ILE A 16 -3.64 22.11 8.10
N LYS A 17 -2.40 21.89 7.62
CA LYS A 17 -1.48 22.98 7.22
C LYS A 17 -2.03 23.86 6.08
N ARG A 18 -3.08 23.40 5.39
CA ARG A 18 -3.78 24.11 4.30
C ARG A 18 -5.19 24.57 4.72
N ASN A 19 -5.43 24.75 6.03
CA ASN A 19 -6.70 25.22 6.60
C ASN A 19 -7.89 24.27 6.40
N TRP A 20 -7.66 22.96 6.27
CA TRP A 20 -8.76 21.98 6.26
C TRP A 20 -9.28 21.69 7.67
N THR A 21 -10.60 21.74 7.86
CA THR A 21 -11.29 21.63 9.16
C THR A 21 -11.96 20.27 9.36
N GLY A 22 -11.22 19.17 9.23
CA GLY A 22 -11.75 17.82 9.42
C GLY A 22 -10.98 16.98 10.45
N PRO A 23 -11.40 15.73 10.68
CA PRO A 23 -10.79 14.87 11.70
C PRO A 23 -9.34 14.51 11.34
N THR A 24 -8.45 14.54 12.32
CA THR A 24 -7.00 14.25 12.17
C THR A 24 -6.67 12.76 12.13
N ARG A 25 -7.55 11.92 12.71
CA ARG A 25 -7.36 10.47 12.82
C ARG A 25 -7.41 9.78 11.45
N CYS A 26 -6.61 8.74 11.27
CA CYS A 26 -6.55 7.92 10.09
C CYS A 26 -7.91 7.26 9.80
N SER A 27 -8.28 7.16 8.52
CA SER A 27 -9.56 6.53 8.16
C SER A 27 -9.56 5.01 8.33
N PHE A 28 -8.38 4.41 8.51
CA PHE A 28 -8.22 2.96 8.68
C PHE A 28 -8.02 2.52 10.15
N CYS A 29 -7.72 3.46 11.07
CA CYS A 29 -7.52 3.17 12.49
C CYS A 29 -7.53 4.46 13.34
N ASP A 30 -7.59 4.35 14.67
CA ASP A 30 -7.77 5.51 15.57
C ASP A 30 -6.52 6.34 15.90
N ARG A 31 -5.46 6.30 15.09
CA ARG A 31 -4.22 7.11 15.28
C ARG A 31 -4.19 8.31 14.34
N ASP A 32 -3.42 9.34 14.66
CA ASP A 32 -3.25 10.51 13.77
C ASP A 32 -2.64 10.12 12.42
N GLU A 33 -3.21 10.68 11.35
CA GLU A 33 -2.78 10.37 9.99
C GLU A 33 -1.60 11.24 9.55
N THR A 34 -0.45 10.61 9.42
CA THR A 34 0.76 11.15 8.78
C THR A 34 1.13 10.29 7.57
N ILE A 35 2.05 10.76 6.73
CA ILE A 35 2.59 9.98 5.60
C ILE A 35 3.20 8.66 6.10
N LYS A 36 4.00 8.72 7.16
CA LYS A 36 4.62 7.53 7.74
C LYS A 36 3.57 6.55 8.26
N HIS A 37 2.57 7.08 8.98
CA HIS A 37 1.50 6.26 9.51
C HIS A 37 0.69 5.59 8.41
N LEU A 38 0.19 6.37 7.44
CA LEU A 38 -0.68 5.87 6.37
C LEU A 38 -0.03 4.74 5.56
N PHE A 39 1.27 4.86 5.25
CA PHE A 39 1.95 3.92 4.36
C PHE A 39 2.74 2.81 5.04
N PHE A 40 3.10 2.94 6.33
CA PHE A 40 3.98 1.97 7.00
C PHE A 40 3.45 1.51 8.36
N ASP A 41 3.02 2.45 9.23
CA ASP A 41 2.68 2.09 10.62
C ASP A 41 1.22 1.68 10.84
N CYS A 42 0.31 2.06 9.93
CA CYS A 42 -1.11 1.74 10.00
C CYS A 42 -1.31 0.21 10.00
N PRO A 43 -2.20 -0.35 10.85
CA PRO A 43 -2.48 -1.78 10.88
C PRO A 43 -2.80 -2.36 9.49
N LEU A 44 -3.59 -1.65 8.69
CA LEU A 44 -3.89 -2.04 7.31
C LEU A 44 -2.60 -2.10 6.46
N ALA A 45 -1.78 -1.05 6.50
CA ALA A 45 -0.52 -1.01 5.76
C ALA A 45 0.44 -2.13 6.19
N LYS A 46 0.55 -2.41 7.49
CA LYS A 46 1.38 -3.51 8.01
C LYS A 46 0.94 -4.87 7.47
N VAL A 47 -0.37 -5.14 7.43
CA VAL A 47 -0.90 -6.38 6.84
C VAL A 47 -0.55 -6.46 5.35
N LEU A 48 -0.74 -5.38 4.60
CA LEU A 48 -0.40 -5.34 3.16
C LEU A 48 1.10 -5.62 2.95
N TRP A 49 1.96 -4.94 3.70
CA TRP A 49 3.40 -5.18 3.66
C TRP A 49 3.80 -6.60 4.08
N GLN A 50 3.13 -7.18 5.08
CA GLN A 50 3.35 -8.56 5.47
C GLN A 50 2.99 -9.54 4.34
N THR A 51 1.91 -9.29 3.59
CA THR A 51 1.57 -10.12 2.43
C THR A 51 2.59 -10.00 1.31
N VAL A 52 3.17 -8.81 1.09
CA VAL A 52 4.28 -8.60 0.15
C VAL A 52 5.53 -9.38 0.60
N HIS A 53 5.87 -9.31 1.88
CA HIS A 53 6.99 -10.07 2.45
C HIS A 53 6.80 -11.58 2.27
N ILE A 54 5.63 -12.13 2.59
CA ILE A 54 5.33 -13.55 2.41
C ILE A 54 5.35 -13.94 0.92
N ALA A 55 4.81 -13.08 0.05
CA ALA A 55 4.74 -13.37 -1.37
C ALA A 55 6.12 -13.34 -2.05
N PHE A 56 7.00 -12.40 -1.70
CA PHE A 56 8.21 -12.14 -2.48
C PHE A 56 9.51 -12.28 -1.69
N SER A 57 9.45 -12.59 -0.40
CA SER A 57 10.60 -12.62 0.52
C SER A 57 11.35 -11.28 0.57
N ILE A 58 10.63 -10.17 0.39
CA ILE A 58 11.18 -8.82 0.45
C ILE A 58 10.77 -8.18 1.77
N ASN A 59 11.74 -7.79 2.60
CA ASN A 59 11.47 -7.07 3.84
C ASN A 59 10.80 -5.73 3.53
N PRO A 60 9.72 -5.33 4.23
CA PRO A 60 9.06 -4.07 3.95
C PRO A 60 9.92 -2.86 4.37
N PRO A 61 9.84 -1.74 3.65
CA PRO A 61 10.50 -0.52 4.05
C PRO A 61 9.78 0.09 5.27
N ASN A 62 10.52 0.79 6.13
CA ASN A 62 10.00 1.39 7.36
C ASN A 62 9.80 2.91 7.29
N SER A 63 10.18 3.52 6.16
CA SER A 63 10.15 4.97 5.97
C SER A 63 10.17 5.34 4.49
N VAL A 64 9.76 6.58 4.18
CA VAL A 64 9.85 7.13 2.83
C VAL A 64 11.31 7.23 2.36
N TYR A 65 12.23 7.55 3.27
CA TYR A 65 13.66 7.61 2.96
C TYR A 65 14.20 6.25 2.52
N ALA A 66 13.94 5.20 3.30
CA ALA A 66 14.35 3.84 2.95
C ALA A 66 13.72 3.40 1.61
N LEU A 67 12.40 3.60 1.46
CA LEU A 67 11.62 3.25 0.28
C LEU A 67 12.22 3.79 -1.03
N PHE A 68 12.64 5.05 -1.06
CA PHE A 68 13.22 5.67 -2.26
C PHE A 68 14.74 5.54 -2.35
N GLY A 69 15.43 5.38 -1.22
CA GLY A 69 16.88 5.24 -1.13
C GLY A 69 17.34 3.79 -1.12
N THR A 70 17.76 3.32 0.06
CA THR A 70 18.59 2.12 0.24
C THR A 70 17.85 0.78 0.24
N TRP A 71 16.52 0.77 0.20
CA TRP A 71 15.72 -0.43 0.43
C TRP A 71 16.01 -1.59 -0.52
N LEU A 72 16.28 -1.30 -1.80
CA LEU A 72 16.54 -2.30 -2.83
C LEU A 72 18.04 -2.40 -3.19
N ASN A 73 18.93 -1.94 -2.32
CA ASN A 73 20.37 -2.09 -2.53
C ASN A 73 20.75 -3.58 -2.55
N GLY A 74 21.49 -4.00 -3.57
CA GLY A 74 21.89 -5.40 -3.76
C GLY A 74 20.87 -6.26 -4.52
N ILE A 75 19.70 -5.73 -4.87
CA ILE A 75 18.76 -6.38 -5.79
C ILE A 75 19.15 -6.06 -7.24
N GLU A 76 19.03 -7.04 -8.13
CA GLU A 76 19.28 -6.89 -9.56
C GLU A 76 18.47 -5.69 -10.14
N PRO A 77 19.06 -4.79 -10.95
CA PRO A 77 18.43 -3.52 -11.31
C PRO A 77 17.08 -3.65 -12.00
N ASN A 78 16.90 -4.65 -12.88
CA ASN A 78 15.62 -4.84 -13.57
C ASN A 78 14.54 -5.33 -12.61
N LEU A 79 14.86 -6.30 -11.76
CA LEU A 79 13.97 -6.74 -10.69
C LEU A 79 13.60 -5.59 -9.74
N ALA A 80 14.58 -4.77 -9.34
CA ALA A 80 14.35 -3.61 -8.50
C ALA A 80 13.39 -2.60 -9.16
N ARG A 81 13.51 -2.38 -10.48
CA ARG A 81 12.57 -1.54 -11.24
C ARG A 81 11.15 -2.12 -11.21
N HIS A 82 10.98 -3.43 -11.38
CA HIS A 82 9.66 -4.10 -11.30
C HIS A 82 9.05 -3.99 -9.90
N ILE A 83 9.85 -4.21 -8.85
CA ILE A 83 9.41 -4.05 -7.46
C ILE A 83 8.95 -2.61 -7.21
N ARG A 84 9.70 -1.62 -7.69
CA ARG A 84 9.31 -0.20 -7.56
C ARG A 84 7.96 0.08 -8.23
N VAL A 85 7.68 -0.48 -9.40
CA VAL A 85 6.35 -0.33 -10.06
C VAL A 85 5.23 -0.92 -9.20
N GLY A 86 5.41 -2.14 -8.70
CA GLY A 86 4.42 -2.80 -7.83
C GLY A 86 4.15 -2.02 -6.54
N VAL A 87 5.21 -1.48 -5.93
CA VAL A 87 5.11 -0.68 -4.71
C VAL A 87 4.48 0.68 -4.98
N CYS A 88 4.77 1.31 -6.13
CA CYS A 88 4.08 2.53 -6.55
C CYS A 88 2.58 2.29 -6.66
N ALA A 89 2.17 1.15 -7.24
CA ALA A 89 0.76 0.79 -7.34
C ALA A 89 0.14 0.56 -5.97
N LEU A 90 0.83 -0.11 -5.04
CA LEU A 90 0.35 -0.33 -3.67
C LEU A 90 0.12 0.99 -2.92
N LEU A 91 1.13 1.86 -2.90
CA LEU A 91 1.03 3.16 -2.22
C LEU A 91 -0.06 4.04 -2.85
N TRP A 92 -0.20 4.01 -4.17
CA TRP A 92 -1.28 4.70 -4.86
C TRP A 92 -2.65 4.18 -4.42
N THR A 93 -2.84 2.86 -4.42
CA THR A 93 -4.10 2.23 -4.01
C THR A 93 -4.45 2.48 -2.55
N ILE A 94 -3.48 2.45 -1.63
CA ILE A 94 -3.70 2.80 -0.21
C ILE A 94 -4.25 4.23 -0.12
N TRP A 95 -3.62 5.17 -0.84
CA TRP A 95 -4.03 6.57 -0.82
C TRP A 95 -5.40 6.79 -1.45
N THR A 96 -5.71 6.15 -2.58
CA THR A 96 -7.04 6.26 -3.21
C THR A 96 -8.13 5.61 -2.37
N CYS A 97 -7.90 4.42 -1.81
CA CYS A 97 -8.83 3.80 -0.85
C CYS A 97 -9.07 4.68 0.37
N ARG A 98 -8.02 5.37 0.86
CA ARG A 98 -8.20 6.33 1.95
C ARG A 98 -9.07 7.51 1.51
N ASN A 99 -8.80 8.08 0.34
CA ASN A 99 -9.60 9.19 -0.19
C ASN A 99 -11.05 8.79 -0.40
N ASP A 100 -11.32 7.55 -0.81
CA ASP A 100 -12.69 7.06 -0.94
C ASP A 100 -13.45 7.09 0.39
N LEU A 101 -12.78 6.73 1.50
CA LEU A 101 -13.35 6.80 2.85
C LEU A 101 -13.58 8.25 3.31
N VAL A 102 -12.71 9.19 2.91
CA VAL A 102 -12.79 10.60 3.36
C VAL A 102 -13.78 11.41 2.52
N PHE A 103 -13.80 11.21 1.20
CA PHE A 103 -14.49 12.10 0.26
C PHE A 103 -15.65 11.42 -0.48
N ASN A 104 -15.62 10.10 -0.69
CA ASN A 104 -16.60 9.38 -1.53
C ASN A 104 -17.62 8.57 -0.72
N ARG A 105 -17.74 8.81 0.60
CA ARG A 105 -18.69 8.15 1.51
C ARG A 105 -18.63 6.61 1.51
N ILE A 106 -17.49 6.02 1.15
CA ILE A 106 -17.31 4.57 1.32
C ILE A 106 -17.19 4.27 2.82
N SER A 107 -17.91 3.28 3.31
CA SER A 107 -18.01 3.00 4.75
C SER A 107 -16.92 2.06 5.27
N CYS A 108 -16.34 1.22 4.41
CA CYS A 108 -15.34 0.24 4.82
C CYS A 108 -14.44 -0.16 3.65
N ILE A 109 -13.15 -0.37 3.93
CA ILE A 109 -12.17 -0.93 3.01
C ILE A 109 -11.48 -2.11 3.69
N TYR A 110 -11.51 -3.27 3.03
CA TYR A 110 -10.82 -4.48 3.50
C TYR A 110 -9.45 -4.62 2.82
N PHE A 111 -8.47 -5.24 3.49
CA PHE A 111 -7.13 -5.42 2.91
C PHE A 111 -7.14 -6.18 1.58
N LEU A 112 -8.02 -7.18 1.42
CA LEU A 112 -8.19 -7.89 0.15
C LEU A 112 -8.62 -6.94 -0.98
N GLN A 113 -9.54 -6.01 -0.71
CA GLN A 113 -9.96 -5.02 -1.71
C GLN A 113 -8.79 -4.14 -2.14
N VAL A 114 -7.93 -3.72 -1.19
CA VAL A 114 -6.71 -2.98 -1.51
C VAL A 114 -5.76 -3.81 -2.37
N ILE A 115 -5.58 -5.10 -2.06
CA ILE A 115 -4.73 -6.00 -2.85
C ILE A 115 -5.28 -6.16 -4.27
N PHE A 116 -6.56 -6.51 -4.44
CA PHE A 116 -7.15 -6.69 -5.77
C PHE A 116 -7.14 -5.40 -6.61
N ARG A 117 -7.41 -4.24 -6.00
CA ARG A 117 -7.27 -2.94 -6.69
C ARG A 117 -5.82 -2.69 -7.10
N THR A 118 -4.87 -3.04 -6.23
CA THR A 118 -3.44 -2.89 -6.52
C THR A 118 -2.99 -3.80 -7.65
N THR A 119 -3.35 -5.08 -7.63
CA THR A 119 -2.95 -6.04 -8.66
C THR A 119 -3.63 -5.77 -10.00
N ALA A 120 -4.88 -5.31 -9.99
CA ALA A 120 -5.53 -4.77 -11.18
C ALA A 120 -4.73 -3.59 -11.76
N LEU A 121 -4.32 -2.63 -10.91
CA LEU A 121 -3.50 -1.49 -11.34
C LEU A 121 -2.13 -1.92 -11.88
N ILE A 122 -1.47 -2.89 -11.23
CA ILE A 122 -0.20 -3.46 -11.71
C ILE A 122 -0.37 -4.07 -13.09
N ARG A 123 -1.44 -4.83 -13.32
CA ARG A 123 -1.74 -5.42 -14.64
C ARG A 123 -2.05 -4.36 -15.69
N SER A 124 -2.75 -3.29 -15.33
CA SER A 124 -2.97 -2.17 -16.25
C SER A 124 -1.65 -1.46 -16.59
N TRP A 125 -0.79 -1.23 -15.60
CA TRP A 125 0.51 -0.58 -15.82
C TRP A 125 1.52 -1.47 -16.53
N SER A 126 1.42 -2.79 -16.42
CA SER A 126 2.30 -3.72 -17.13
C SER A 126 2.13 -3.65 -18.65
N LEU A 127 0.96 -3.23 -19.14
CA LEU A 127 0.71 -2.95 -20.56
C LEU A 127 1.55 -1.79 -21.10
N LEU A 128 2.03 -0.90 -20.22
CA LEU A 128 2.88 0.24 -20.56
C LEU A 128 4.37 -0.09 -20.48
N THR A 129 4.72 -1.34 -20.17
CA THR A 129 6.10 -1.81 -20.03
C THR A 129 6.49 -2.76 -21.16
N GLN A 130 7.80 -2.94 -21.37
CA GLN A 130 8.33 -3.92 -22.34
C GLN A 130 7.80 -5.33 -22.05
N THR A 131 7.69 -6.17 -23.08
CA THR A 131 7.05 -7.50 -23.01
C THR A 131 7.63 -8.40 -21.91
N GLU A 132 8.95 -8.42 -21.73
CA GLU A 132 9.61 -9.20 -20.67
C GLU A 132 9.23 -8.71 -19.27
N ALA A 133 9.19 -7.38 -19.08
CA ALA A 133 8.78 -6.75 -17.82
C ALA A 133 7.30 -7.02 -17.50
N ARG A 134 6.47 -7.10 -18.54
CA ARG A 134 5.03 -7.34 -18.40
C ARG A 134 4.75 -8.69 -17.76
N GLU A 135 5.42 -9.75 -18.20
CA GLU A 135 5.21 -11.10 -17.69
C GLU A 135 5.52 -11.18 -16.18
N HIS A 136 6.66 -10.63 -15.75
CA HIS A 136 7.03 -10.61 -14.32
C HIS A 136 6.01 -9.86 -13.45
N LEU A 137 5.53 -8.71 -13.91
CA LEU A 137 4.52 -7.92 -13.19
C LEU A 137 3.19 -8.67 -13.09
N VAL A 138 2.75 -9.31 -14.18
CA VAL A 138 1.51 -10.08 -14.21
C VAL A 138 1.61 -11.32 -13.32
N THR A 139 2.67 -12.12 -13.45
CA THR A 139 2.91 -13.30 -12.62
C THR A 139 3.04 -12.92 -11.14
N GLY A 140 3.77 -11.85 -10.84
CA GLY A 140 3.87 -11.31 -9.49
C GLY A 140 2.50 -10.91 -8.92
N SER A 141 1.65 -10.27 -9.72
CA SER A 141 0.29 -9.88 -9.28
C SER A 141 -0.58 -11.08 -8.90
N PHE A 142 -0.55 -12.18 -9.67
CA PHE A 142 -1.28 -13.40 -9.34
C PHE A 142 -0.72 -14.09 -8.10
N ARG A 143 0.61 -14.18 -7.97
CA ARG A 143 1.27 -14.74 -6.78
C ARG A 143 0.84 -13.99 -5.51
N TRP A 144 0.78 -12.67 -5.57
CA TRP A 144 0.37 -11.85 -4.43
C TRP A 144 -1.11 -12.06 -4.06
N GLU A 145 -2.01 -12.13 -5.05
CA GLU A 145 -3.42 -12.45 -4.82
C GLU A 145 -3.60 -13.82 -4.18
N MET A 146 -2.85 -14.83 -4.62
CA MET A 146 -2.89 -16.18 -4.06
C MET A 146 -2.50 -16.19 -2.58
N VAL A 147 -1.37 -15.55 -2.25
CA VAL A 147 -0.92 -15.41 -0.85
C VAL A 147 -1.94 -14.67 -0.01
N ALA A 148 -2.52 -13.60 -0.53
CA ALA A 148 -3.54 -12.82 0.17
C ALA A 148 -4.80 -13.64 0.46
N ARG A 149 -5.26 -14.43 -0.51
CA ARG A 149 -6.39 -15.35 -0.37
C ARG A 149 -6.08 -16.46 0.63
N ASP A 150 -4.88 -17.05 0.58
CA ASP A 150 -4.48 -18.10 1.51
C ASP A 150 -4.43 -17.60 2.95
N ILE A 151 -3.88 -16.40 3.17
CA ILE A 151 -3.89 -15.75 4.50
C ILE A 151 -5.34 -15.49 4.95
N PHE A 152 -6.18 -14.97 4.06
CA PHE A 152 -7.59 -14.74 4.36
C PHE A 152 -8.33 -16.03 4.74
N ASN A 153 -8.15 -17.10 3.95
CA ASN A 153 -8.80 -18.38 4.15
C ASN A 153 -8.33 -19.08 5.42
N ARG A 154 -7.03 -19.00 5.75
CA ARG A 154 -6.47 -19.65 6.95
C ARG A 154 -6.89 -18.98 8.25
N PHE A 155 -6.97 -17.66 8.27
CA PHE A 155 -7.22 -16.93 9.52
C PHE A 155 -8.67 -16.47 9.68
N GLY A 156 -9.43 -16.36 8.59
CA GLY A 156 -10.69 -15.64 8.55
C GLY A 156 -10.48 -14.17 8.92
N TRP A 157 -11.27 -13.25 8.38
CA TRP A 157 -11.20 -11.87 8.87
C TRP A 157 -11.85 -11.79 10.26
N ARG A 158 -11.07 -11.95 11.32
CA ARG A 158 -11.48 -11.68 12.71
C ARG A 158 -11.62 -10.16 12.92
N ALA A 159 -12.64 -9.57 12.30
CA ALA A 159 -12.87 -8.13 12.20
C ALA A 159 -13.35 -7.42 13.48
N CYS A 160 -13.56 -8.13 14.58
CA CYS A 160 -14.22 -7.57 15.77
C CYS A 160 -13.42 -7.68 17.08
N ASN A 161 -12.11 -7.91 17.02
CA ASN A 161 -11.29 -7.62 18.20
C ASN A 161 -10.89 -6.15 18.15
N ARG A 162 -11.80 -5.29 18.65
CA ARG A 162 -11.42 -4.03 19.30
C ARG A 162 -10.30 -4.39 20.27
N VAL A 163 -9.06 -4.02 19.96
CA VAL A 163 -8.00 -4.04 20.95
C VAL A 163 -8.27 -2.85 21.86
N GLY A 164 -9.18 -3.06 22.81
CA GLY A 164 -9.17 -2.32 24.06
C GLY A 164 -8.02 -2.88 24.88
N ILE A 165 -6.98 -2.07 25.03
CA ILE A 165 -6.17 -2.00 26.25
C ILE A 165 -6.11 -0.51 26.57
#